data_AF-A0A6L2PJN8-F1
#
_entry.id   AF-A0A6L2PJN8-F1
#
_cell.length_a   1.000
_cell.length_b   1.000
_cell.length_c   1.000
_cell.angle_alpha   90.00
_cell.angle_beta   90.00
_cell.angle_gamma   90.00
#
_symmetry.space_group_name_H-M   'P 1'
#
loop_
_entity.id
_entity.type
_entity.pdbx_description
1 polymer ?
#
loop_
_entity_poly.entity_id
_entity_poly.type
_entity_poly.pdbx_seq_one_letter_code
_entity_poly.pdbx_strand_id
1 'polypeptide(L)'
;MQAVYGGDCLDVRVVRRWAKKGWAGEQGKADLCDKQRRGRPLTATDEFHKKMVDEMIKNERITQRETAVKLGISQERAGCIIDVLQFGRSVQDGFLAC
;
A
#
# COMPACT_ATOMS: atom_id res chain seq x y z
N MET A 1 17.96 8.84 29.36
CA MET A 1 16.62 8.70 28.75
C MET A 1 15.53 8.66 29.82
N GLN A 2 15.46 7.66 30.71
CA GLN A 2 14.45 7.63 31.78
C GLN A 2 14.56 8.82 32.76
N ALA A 3 15.78 9.26 33.10
CA ALA A 3 16.01 10.45 33.92
C ALA A 3 15.53 11.78 33.27
N VAL A 4 15.25 11.78 31.96
CA VAL A 4 14.86 12.98 31.19
C VAL A 4 13.39 12.88 30.73
N TYR A 5 12.95 11.69 30.31
CA TYR A 5 11.63 11.43 29.72
C TYR A 5 10.71 10.60 30.63
N GLY A 6 11.17 10.19 31.82
CA GLY A 6 10.34 9.47 32.80
C GLY A 6 9.72 8.19 32.24
N GLY A 7 8.42 8.02 32.50
CA GLY A 7 7.62 6.87 32.07
C GLY A 7 7.30 6.81 30.58
N ASP A 8 7.40 7.94 29.87
CA ASP A 8 7.17 8.03 28.42
C ASP A 8 8.41 7.67 27.59
N CYS A 9 9.45 7.17 28.27
CA CYS A 9 10.67 6.73 27.64
C CYS A 9 10.44 5.47 26.80
N LEU A 10 10.92 5.51 25.56
CA LEU A 10 10.97 4.33 24.70
C LEU A 10 11.82 3.22 25.34
N ASP A 11 11.39 1.97 25.15
CA ASP A 11 12.15 0.80 25.58
C ASP A 11 13.55 0.76 24.96
N VAL A 12 14.54 0.31 25.73
CA VAL A 12 15.95 0.26 25.32
C VAL A 12 16.16 -0.53 24.02
N ARG A 13 15.32 -1.53 23.74
CA ARG A 13 15.38 -2.31 22.49
C ARG A 13 15.03 -1.45 21.27
N VAL A 14 14.07 -0.53 21.41
CA VAL A 14 13.68 0.41 20.36
C VAL A 14 14.82 1.39 20.10
N VAL A 15 15.43 1.94 21.16
CA VAL A 15 16.58 2.85 21.05
C VAL A 15 17.76 2.17 20.36
N ARG A 16 18.11 0.93 20.73
CA ARG A 16 19.18 0.16 20.07
C ARG A 16 18.91 -0.10 18.59
N ARG A 17 17.65 -0.36 18.22
CA ARG A 17 17.24 -0.54 16.82
C ARG A 17 17.44 0.75 16.02
N TRP A 18 17.07 1.88 16.60
CA TRP A 18 17.26 3.20 15.98
C TRP A 18 18.74 3.58 15.85
N ALA A 19 19.55 3.34 16.88
CA ALA A 19 21.00 3.58 16.82
C ALA A 19 21.67 2.79 15.68
N LYS A 20 21.29 1.51 15.52
CA LYS A 20 21.75 0.69 14.38
C LYS A 20 21.29 1.25 13.03
N LYS A 21 20.02 1.66 12.91
CA LYS A 21 19.47 2.26 11.67
C LYS A 21 20.21 3.55 11.31
N GLY A 22 20.49 4.41 12.29
CA GLY A 22 21.21 5.67 12.10
C GLY A 22 22.68 5.48 11.73
N TRP A 23 23.35 4.46 12.28
CA TRP A 23 24.74 4.12 11.91
C TRP A 23 24.88 3.44 10.56
N ALA A 24 23.84 2.74 10.08
CA ALA A 24 23.85 2.10 8.78
C ALA A 24 23.62 3.06 7.60
N GLY A 25 23.21 4.31 7.88
CA GLY A 25 22.94 5.33 6.87
C GLY A 25 24.07 6.35 6.72
N GLU A 26 23.99 7.16 5.68
CA GLU A 26 24.86 8.33 5.50
C GLU A 26 24.57 9.35 6.62
N GLN A 27 25.62 9.89 7.24
CA GLN A 27 25.48 10.82 8.36
C GLN A 27 24.61 12.02 7.96
N GLY A 28 23.56 12.29 8.73
CA GLY A 28 22.62 13.38 8.46
C GLY A 28 21.50 13.09 7.45
N LYS A 29 21.46 11.90 6.83
CA LYS A 29 20.39 11.50 5.89
C LYS A 29 19.49 10.37 6.40
N ALA A 30 19.52 10.10 7.71
CA ALA A 30 18.69 9.05 8.29
C ALA A 30 17.20 9.43 8.22
N ASP A 31 16.44 8.68 7.43
CA ASP A 31 14.98 8.81 7.38
C ASP A 31 14.35 8.42 8.73
N LEU A 32 13.73 9.40 9.37
CA LEU A 32 13.05 9.27 10.66
C LEU A 32 11.59 8.84 10.51
N CYS A 33 11.04 8.87 9.30
CA CYS A 33 9.66 8.47 9.07
C CYS A 33 9.47 6.96 9.27
N ASP A 34 8.25 6.62 9.71
CA ASP A 34 7.81 5.24 9.70
C ASP A 34 7.79 4.72 8.25
N LYS A 35 8.37 3.55 8.03
CA LYS A 35 8.21 2.85 6.76
C LYS A 35 6.73 2.53 6.56
N GLN A 36 6.30 2.53 5.30
CA GLN A 36 4.95 2.11 4.93
C GLN A 36 4.64 0.75 5.59
N ARG A 37 3.64 0.75 6.47
CA ARG A 37 3.20 -0.47 7.14
C ARG A 37 2.54 -1.36 6.09
N ARG A 38 2.95 -2.63 6.03
CA ARG A 38 2.23 -3.62 5.24
C ARG A 38 0.87 -3.81 5.92
N GLY A 39 -0.16 -3.19 5.36
CA GLY A 39 -1.53 -3.42 5.75
C GLY A 39 -1.95 -4.86 5.45
N ARG A 40 -3.06 -5.30 6.06
CA ARG A 40 -3.71 -6.54 5.63
C ARG A 40 -4.03 -6.38 4.12
N PRO A 41 -3.57 -7.29 3.25
CA PRO A 41 -3.98 -7.24 1.85
C PRO A 41 -5.50 -7.30 1.85
N LEU A 42 -6.14 -6.25 1.32
CA LEU A 42 -7.58 -6.05 1.44
C LEU A 42 -8.34 -7.27 0.92
N THR A 43 -7.72 -8.01 0.00
CA THR A 43 -8.26 -9.21 -0.58
C THR A 43 -7.13 -9.98 -1.28
N ALA A 44 -7.05 -11.30 -1.08
CA ALA A 44 -6.21 -12.20 -1.88
C ALA A 44 -6.78 -12.24 -3.31
N THR A 45 -6.63 -11.15 -4.03
CA THR A 45 -7.13 -11.01 -5.39
C THR A 45 -6.10 -11.62 -6.30
N ASP A 46 -6.47 -12.74 -6.88
CA ASP A 46 -5.72 -13.42 -7.93
C ASP A 46 -5.35 -12.41 -9.02
N GLU A 47 -4.07 -12.34 -9.37
CA GLU A 47 -3.54 -11.47 -10.43
C GLU A 47 -4.25 -11.74 -11.77
N PHE A 48 -4.78 -12.95 -11.96
CA PHE A 48 -5.63 -13.30 -13.08
C PHE A 48 -6.88 -12.40 -13.19
N HIS A 49 -7.63 -12.25 -12.10
CA HIS A 49 -8.83 -11.41 -12.09
C HIS A 49 -8.49 -9.93 -12.30
N LYS A 50 -7.36 -9.45 -11.76
CA LYS A 50 -6.94 -8.05 -11.99
C LYS A 50 -6.66 -7.78 -13.46
N LYS A 51 -5.95 -8.67 -14.15
CA LYS A 51 -5.65 -8.54 -15.59
C LYS A 51 -6.93 -8.55 -16.42
N MET A 52 -7.87 -9.46 -16.13
CA MET A 52 -9.14 -9.48 -16.87
C MET A 52 -9.95 -8.19 -16.66
N VAL A 53 -10.02 -7.66 -15.44
CA VAL A 53 -10.72 -6.39 -15.18
C VAL A 53 -10.01 -5.22 -15.89
N ASP A 54 -8.68 -5.18 -15.87
CA ASP A 54 -7.90 -4.12 -16.52
C ASP A 54 -8.11 -4.10 -18.05
N GLU A 55 -8.11 -5.27 -18.69
CA GLU A 55 -8.43 -5.41 -20.11
C GLU A 55 -9.89 -5.04 -20.42
N MET A 56 -10.84 -5.38 -19.55
CA MET A 56 -12.24 -4.97 -19.72
C MET A 56 -12.40 -3.44 -19.65
N ILE A 57 -11.73 -2.78 -18.71
CA ILE A 57 -11.79 -1.31 -18.54
C ILE A 57 -11.15 -0.58 -19.73
N LYS A 58 -10.09 -1.13 -20.34
CA LYS A 58 -9.43 -0.51 -21.51
C LYS A 58 -10.30 -0.53 -22.76
N ASN A 59 -11.04 -1.62 -22.95
CA ASN A 59 -11.79 -1.82 -24.19
C ASN A 59 -13.16 -1.13 -24.17
N GLU A 60 -13.87 -1.13 -23.03
CA GLU A 60 -15.24 -0.59 -22.94
C GLU A 60 -15.56 0.00 -21.56
N ARG A 61 -16.54 0.92 -21.50
CA ARG A 61 -17.14 1.38 -20.24
C ARG A 61 -18.01 0.27 -19.66
N ILE A 62 -17.45 -0.51 -18.75
CA ILE A 62 -18.15 -1.62 -18.07
C ILE A 62 -18.56 -1.23 -16.65
N THR A 63 -19.74 -1.68 -16.22
CA THR A 63 -20.21 -1.47 -14.83
C THR A 63 -19.69 -2.56 -13.89
N GLN A 64 -19.55 -2.23 -12.60
CA GLN A 64 -19.13 -3.17 -11.55
C GLN A 64 -19.98 -4.46 -11.53
N ARG A 65 -21.29 -4.35 -11.81
CA ARG A 65 -22.21 -5.48 -11.86
C ARG A 65 -21.91 -6.41 -13.03
N GLU A 66 -21.62 -5.86 -14.21
CA GLU A 66 -21.24 -6.65 -15.38
C GLU A 66 -19.89 -7.35 -15.19
N THR A 67 -18.92 -6.67 -14.56
CA THR A 67 -17.65 -7.27 -14.19
C THR A 67 -17.82 -8.46 -13.24
N ALA A 68 -18.70 -8.32 -12.24
CA ALA A 68 -19.00 -9.38 -11.29
C ALA A 68 -19.60 -10.61 -11.97
N VAL A 69 -20.57 -10.40 -12.88
CA VAL A 69 -21.20 -11.48 -13.65
C VAL A 69 -20.21 -12.16 -14.59
N LYS A 70 -19.40 -11.41 -15.33
CA LYS A 70 -18.42 -11.98 -16.28
C LYS A 70 -17.31 -12.79 -15.60
N LEU A 71 -16.92 -12.40 -14.39
CA LEU A 71 -15.87 -13.07 -13.62
C LEU A 71 -16.39 -14.11 -12.63
N GLY A 72 -17.72 -14.22 -12.46
CA GLY A 72 -18.32 -15.13 -11.47
C GLY A 72 -17.94 -14.79 -10.03
N ILE A 73 -17.68 -13.51 -9.72
CA ILE A 73 -17.29 -13.03 -8.38
C ILE A 73 -18.39 -12.16 -7.78
N SER A 74 -18.31 -11.89 -6.47
CA SER A 74 -19.24 -10.96 -5.83
C SER A 74 -19.06 -9.54 -6.36
N GLN A 75 -20.15 -8.76 -6.36
CA GLN A 75 -20.13 -7.36 -6.79
C GLN A 75 -19.17 -6.52 -5.94
N GLU A 76 -19.18 -6.71 -4.63
CA GLU A 76 -18.22 -6.09 -3.71
C GLU A 76 -16.78 -6.36 -4.14
N ARG A 77 -16.48 -7.61 -4.50
CA ARG A 77 -15.13 -8.01 -4.92
C ARG A 77 -14.73 -7.35 -6.22
N ALA A 78 -15.63 -7.29 -7.20
CA ALA A 78 -15.39 -6.55 -8.44
C ALA A 78 -15.10 -5.07 -8.16
N GLY A 79 -15.83 -4.45 -7.22
CA GLY A 79 -15.61 -3.06 -6.78
C GLY A 79 -14.21 -2.84 -6.21
N CYS A 80 -13.81 -3.68 -5.25
CA CYS A 80 -12.48 -3.60 -4.66
C CYS A 80 -11.36 -3.73 -5.72
N ILE A 81 -11.55 -4.56 -6.76
CA ILE A 81 -10.55 -4.71 -7.83
C ILE A 81 -10.49 -3.44 -8.69
N ILE A 82 -11.65 -2.89 -9.05
CA ILE A 82 -11.74 -1.64 -9.84
C ILE A 82 -11.08 -0.49 -9.08
N ASP A 83 -11.36 -0.34 -7.78
CA ASP A 83 -10.78 0.72 -6.94
C ASP A 83 -9.25 0.60 -6.87
N VAL A 84 -8.73 -0.61 -6.71
CA VAL A 84 -7.27 -0.86 -6.69
C VAL A 84 -6.62 -0.50 -8.03
N LEU A 85 -7.26 -0.84 -9.15
CA LEU A 85 -6.75 -0.53 -10.50
C LEU A 85 -6.78 0.98 -10.77
N GLN A 86 -7.84 1.68 -10.36
CA GLN A 86 -7.95 3.14 -10.52
C GLN A 86 -6.95 3.89 -9.62
N PHE A 87 -6.81 3.46 -8.37
CA PHE A 87 -5.81 4.03 -7.45
C PHE A 87 -4.39 3.82 -7.99
N GLY A 88 -4.08 2.62 -8.52
CA GLY A 88 -2.80 2.33 -9.17
C GLY A 88 -2.49 3.26 -10.35
N ARG A 89 -3.49 3.59 -11.18
CA ARG A 89 -3.32 4.54 -12.30
C ARG A 89 -3.04 5.96 -11.81
N SER A 90 -3.79 6.45 -10.81
CA SER A 90 -3.57 7.80 -10.25
C SER A 90 -2.16 8.00 -9.66
N VAL A 91 -1.57 6.95 -9.10
CA VAL A 91 -0.20 6.98 -8.57
C VAL A 91 0.85 6.94 -9.70
N GLN A 92 0.60 6.23 -10.80
CA GLN A 92 1.49 6.24 -11.97
C GLN A 92 1.48 7.58 -12.71
N ASP A 93 0.30 8.19 -12.90
CA ASP A 93 0.16 9.49 -13.56
C ASP A 93 0.77 10.62 -12.72
N GLY A 94 0.70 10.54 -11.39
CA GLY A 94 1.36 11.47 -10.47
C GLY A 94 2.89 11.33 -10.43
N PHE A 95 3.45 10.17 -10.79
CA PHE A 95 4.89 9.93 -10.79
C PHE A 95 5.56 10.32 -12.13
N LEU A 96 4.80 10.37 -13.23
CA LEU A 96 5.27 10.85 -14.54
C LEU A 96 5.18 12.37 -14.70
N ALA A 97 4.60 13.08 -13.72
CA ALA A 97 4.46 14.53 -13.71
C ALA A 97 5.51 15.28 -12.87
N CYS A 98 6.57 14.60 -12.41
CA CYS A 98 7.69 15.20 -11.68
C CYS A 98 9.01 15.03 -12.42
#